data_AF-A0A517L0S1-F1
#
_entry.id   AF-A0A517L0S1-F1
#
_cell.length_a   1.000
_cell.length_b   1.000
_cell.length_c   1.000
_cell.angle_alpha   90.00
_cell.angle_beta   90.00
_cell.angle_gamma   90.00
#
_symmetry.space_group_name_H-M   'P 1'
#
loop_
_entity.id
_entity.type
_entity.pdbx_description
1 polymer ?
#
loop_
_entity_poly.entity_id
_entity_poly.type
_entity_poly.pdbx_seq_one_letter_code
_entity_poly.pdbx_strand_id
1 'polypeptide(L)'
;MSGHTDTVTTKMTDSDARQQLLSALYKRGIDLGTDDVDWAFESQQTKAQLTTWIRECLDPPTLLTKDELDLYQAIQGQGTVDPTPSDAVPLQEFDIKNAIDSLKASTAAIEKHSKTLEAQRGALLAFKDDASQTEGNSSSQNYEQERGRLMFAVDDVLHSTKDQLSEAEKDSTRATTIMKSVVSERLAADDQVFEALEKLTPKVSETKAPPVESTTIDKWTRALAALRVLEAKACLDANLKGFGDRGGQASDLGTPELKVELEDLQNELQTLRDEIESVVQMVIGHEIRDPLLKSVQSLEGHSPAIDASSLDDPNRAVDSNPNFKLRPAVEVSGPATYATQAQRRFCPSLTDSVNTNIISHLDATTAEATSRLRDQHVAAVDATLESLSKSLGEKQREFMKVTDQLFVHSKGSSEKSGAL
;
A
#
# COMPACT_ATOMS: atom_id res chain seq x y z
N MET A 1 30.48 -47.83 -65.14
CA MET A 1 30.34 -48.28 -63.73
C MET A 1 29.65 -47.13 -63.01
N SER A 2 28.34 -46.95 -63.07
CA SER A 2 27.23 -47.72 -62.46
C SER A 2 27.35 -47.89 -60.94
N GLY A 3 26.38 -47.33 -60.20
CA GLY A 3 26.13 -47.47 -58.75
C GLY A 3 25.60 -46.17 -58.14
N HIS A 4 24.33 -45.82 -58.36
CA HIS A 4 23.18 -46.03 -57.45
C HIS A 4 23.15 -45.11 -56.22
N THR A 5 22.49 -43.96 -56.37
CA THR A 5 21.87 -43.22 -55.25
C THR A 5 20.44 -43.71 -55.10
N ASP A 6 20.21 -44.64 -54.16
CA ASP A 6 18.87 -45.03 -53.75
C ASP A 6 18.27 -43.91 -52.88
N THR A 7 17.58 -42.96 -53.51
CA THR A 7 16.60 -42.13 -52.81
C THR A 7 15.32 -42.96 -52.68
N VAL A 8 15.19 -43.64 -51.55
CA VAL A 8 13.98 -44.35 -51.14
C VAL A 8 12.86 -43.32 -50.99
N THR A 9 12.02 -43.19 -52.02
CA THR A 9 10.75 -42.48 -51.95
C THR A 9 9.78 -43.30 -51.11
N THR A 10 9.82 -43.12 -49.79
CA THR A 10 8.88 -43.75 -48.86
C THR A 10 7.48 -43.19 -49.11
N LYS A 11 6.64 -43.96 -49.79
CA LYS A 11 5.20 -43.67 -49.90
C LYS A 11 4.57 -43.82 -48.51
N MET A 12 4.34 -42.69 -47.85
CA MET A 12 3.61 -42.63 -46.58
C MET A 12 2.25 -43.30 -46.76
N THR A 13 1.97 -44.34 -45.97
CA THR A 13 0.70 -45.06 -46.10
C THR A 13 -0.41 -44.27 -45.40
N ASP A 14 -1.64 -44.46 -45.85
CA ASP A 14 -2.81 -43.74 -45.34
C ASP A 14 -2.99 -43.87 -43.81
N SER A 15 -2.69 -45.06 -43.27
CA SER A 15 -2.72 -45.32 -41.84
C SER A 15 -1.64 -44.53 -41.09
N ASP A 16 -0.46 -44.36 -41.68
CA ASP A 16 0.64 -43.61 -41.07
C ASP A 16 0.31 -42.11 -41.03
N ALA A 17 -0.32 -41.59 -42.08
CA ALA A 17 -0.77 -40.20 -42.14
C ALA A 17 -1.82 -39.89 -41.07
N ARG A 18 -2.77 -40.81 -40.86
CA ARG A 18 -3.82 -40.70 -39.86
C ARG A 18 -3.25 -40.69 -38.44
N GLN A 19 -2.31 -41.59 -38.15
CA GLN A 19 -1.64 -41.67 -36.85
C GLN A 19 -0.75 -40.46 -36.58
N GLN A 20 -0.06 -39.96 -37.61
CA GLN A 20 0.77 -38.76 -37.49
C GLN A 20 -0.08 -37.53 -37.16
N LEU A 21 -1.24 -37.37 -37.83
CA LEU A 21 -2.18 -36.30 -37.53
C LEU A 21 -2.73 -36.38 -36.10
N LEU A 22 -3.21 -37.56 -35.68
CA LEU A 22 -3.72 -37.75 -34.32
C LEU A 22 -2.65 -37.48 -33.25
N SER A 23 -1.41 -37.91 -33.48
CA SER A 23 -0.30 -37.66 -32.55
C SER A 23 0.05 -36.16 -32.42
N ALA A 24 -0.07 -35.40 -33.51
CA ALA A 24 0.18 -33.97 -33.51
C ALA A 24 -0.96 -33.18 -32.85
N LEU A 25 -2.21 -33.56 -33.10
CA LEU A 25 -3.39 -32.97 -32.46
C LEU A 25 -3.36 -33.17 -30.94
N TYR A 26 -3.04 -34.40 -30.51
CA TYR A 26 -2.89 -34.72 -29.08
C TYR A 26 -1.78 -33.91 -28.43
N LYS A 27 -0.61 -33.79 -29.07
CA LYS A 27 0.52 -33.00 -28.56
C LYS A 27 0.20 -31.50 -28.43
N ARG A 28 -0.72 -30.97 -29.24
CA ARG A 28 -1.13 -29.56 -29.23
C ARG A 28 -2.38 -29.28 -28.37
N GLY A 29 -2.96 -30.30 -27.73
CA GLY A 29 -4.13 -30.14 -26.85
C GLY A 29 -5.38 -29.67 -27.59
N ILE A 30 -5.51 -30.04 -28.87
CA ILE A 30 -6.70 -29.70 -29.67
C ILE A 30 -7.68 -30.87 -29.56
N ASP A 31 -8.85 -30.62 -28.96
CA ASP A 31 -9.90 -31.62 -28.73
C ASP A 31 -10.68 -31.96 -30.02
N LEU A 32 -10.00 -32.50 -31.03
CA LEU A 32 -10.65 -33.17 -32.16
C LEU A 32 -10.75 -34.67 -31.88
N GLY A 33 -11.95 -35.23 -32.02
CA GLY A 33 -12.20 -36.66 -31.80
C GLY A 33 -11.59 -37.52 -32.91
N THR A 34 -11.25 -38.77 -32.58
CA THR A 34 -10.82 -39.77 -33.57
C THR A 34 -11.86 -39.92 -34.68
N ASP A 35 -13.14 -39.79 -34.32
CA ASP A 35 -14.26 -39.96 -35.25
C ASP A 35 -14.34 -38.83 -36.31
N ASP A 36 -13.91 -37.61 -35.96
CA ASP A 36 -13.90 -36.46 -36.87
C ASP A 36 -12.77 -36.55 -37.89
N VAL A 37 -11.59 -36.99 -37.42
CA VAL A 37 -10.47 -37.31 -38.30
C VAL A 37 -10.85 -38.48 -39.19
N ASP A 38 -11.54 -39.47 -38.63
CA ASP A 38 -11.93 -40.65 -39.36
C ASP A 38 -12.88 -40.33 -40.52
N TRP A 39 -13.87 -39.47 -40.28
CA TRP A 39 -14.78 -38.92 -41.28
C TRP A 39 -14.06 -38.16 -42.40
N ALA A 40 -13.02 -37.37 -42.06
CA ALA A 40 -12.25 -36.62 -43.04
C ALA A 40 -11.45 -37.52 -44.02
N PHE A 41 -11.11 -38.75 -43.60
CA PHE A 41 -10.39 -39.74 -44.40
C PHE A 41 -11.31 -40.70 -45.20
N GLU A 42 -12.64 -40.63 -45.04
CA GLU A 42 -13.59 -41.49 -45.77
C GLU A 42 -13.76 -41.08 -47.25
N SER A 43 -13.61 -39.79 -47.57
CA SER A 43 -13.69 -39.29 -48.94
C SER A 43 -12.36 -39.45 -49.67
N GLN A 44 -12.32 -40.22 -50.76
CA GLN A 44 -11.10 -40.51 -51.53
C GLN A 44 -10.41 -39.25 -52.07
N GLN A 45 -11.17 -38.19 -52.37
CA GLN A 45 -10.64 -36.91 -52.84
C GLN A 45 -10.02 -36.09 -51.69
N THR A 46 -10.70 -36.04 -50.55
CA THR A 46 -10.24 -35.34 -49.34
C THR A 46 -9.02 -36.03 -48.75
N LYS A 47 -8.98 -37.36 -48.80
CA LYS A 47 -7.87 -38.21 -48.36
C LYS A 47 -6.55 -37.94 -49.09
N ALA A 48 -6.59 -37.82 -50.42
CA ALA A 48 -5.39 -37.51 -51.20
C ALA A 48 -4.86 -36.10 -50.92
N GLN A 49 -5.77 -35.13 -50.73
CA GLN A 49 -5.42 -33.77 -50.36
C GLN A 49 -4.88 -33.70 -48.92
N LEU A 50 -5.50 -34.42 -47.99
CA LEU A 50 -5.12 -34.44 -46.59
C LEU A 50 -3.79 -35.13 -46.36
N THR A 51 -3.52 -36.26 -47.04
CA THR A 51 -2.20 -36.91 -46.99
C THR A 51 -1.08 -36.06 -47.60
N THR A 52 -1.39 -35.23 -48.59
CA THR A 52 -0.44 -34.26 -49.16
C THR A 52 -0.21 -33.11 -48.18
N TRP A 53 -1.28 -32.56 -47.60
CA TRP A 53 -1.21 -31.50 -46.59
C TRP A 53 -0.49 -31.94 -45.31
N ILE A 54 -0.73 -33.16 -44.82
CA ILE A 54 -0.01 -33.73 -43.67
C ILE A 54 1.49 -33.84 -43.99
N ARG A 55 1.86 -34.24 -45.21
CA ARG A 55 3.27 -34.28 -45.60
C ARG A 55 3.89 -32.88 -45.64
N GLU A 56 3.17 -31.89 -46.14
CA GLU A 56 3.68 -30.52 -46.27
C GLU A 56 3.73 -29.77 -44.92
N CYS A 57 2.75 -30.01 -44.03
CA CYS A 57 2.56 -29.23 -42.80
C CYS A 57 2.91 -29.97 -41.49
N LEU A 58 3.03 -31.31 -41.49
CA LEU A 58 3.43 -32.13 -40.32
C LEU A 58 4.81 -32.79 -40.49
N ASP A 59 5.63 -32.31 -41.42
CA ASP A 59 7.00 -32.78 -41.57
C ASP A 59 7.88 -32.28 -40.39
N PRO A 60 8.87 -33.06 -39.91
CA PRO A 60 9.73 -32.68 -38.79
C PRO A 60 10.35 -31.26 -38.84
N PRO A 61 10.74 -30.70 -40.01
CA PRO A 61 11.24 -29.33 -40.08
C PRO A 61 10.16 -28.24 -40.03
N THR A 62 8.87 -28.56 -40.22
CA THR A 62 7.75 -27.60 -40.17
C THR A 62 6.97 -27.64 -38.85
N LEU A 63 7.20 -28.67 -38.03
CA LEU A 63 6.64 -28.78 -36.69
C LEU A 63 7.47 -27.96 -35.68
N LEU A 64 7.02 -26.74 -35.38
CA LEU A 64 7.50 -26.03 -34.19
C LEU A 64 7.30 -26.91 -32.96
N THR A 65 8.39 -27.18 -32.25
CA THR A 65 8.37 -27.83 -30.94
C THR A 65 7.66 -26.94 -29.92
N LYS A 66 7.20 -27.51 -28.81
CA LYS A 66 6.48 -26.75 -27.78
C LYS A 66 7.34 -25.62 -27.20
N ASP A 67 8.62 -25.91 -26.99
CA ASP A 67 9.59 -24.92 -26.49
C ASP A 67 9.80 -23.77 -27.50
N GLU A 68 9.84 -24.09 -28.80
CA GLU A 68 9.89 -23.06 -29.85
C GLU A 68 8.59 -22.26 -29.91
N LEU A 69 7.43 -22.90 -29.80
CA LEU A 69 6.14 -22.20 -29.77
C LEU A 69 6.02 -21.24 -28.59
N ASP A 70 6.45 -21.69 -27.40
CA ASP A 70 6.49 -20.87 -26.19
C ASP A 70 7.46 -19.70 -26.36
N LEU A 71 8.62 -19.93 -27.01
CA LEU A 71 9.57 -18.88 -27.38
C LEU A 71 8.94 -17.87 -28.37
N TYR A 72 8.24 -18.35 -29.40
CA TYR A 72 7.56 -17.50 -30.37
C TYR A 72 6.44 -16.67 -29.71
N GLN A 73 5.67 -17.25 -28.79
CA GLN A 73 4.68 -16.49 -28.01
C GLN A 73 5.34 -15.47 -27.08
N ALA A 74 6.45 -15.82 -26.43
CA ALA A 74 7.20 -14.90 -25.58
C ALA A 74 7.75 -13.72 -26.39
N ILE A 75 8.24 -13.96 -27.60
CA ILE A 75 8.73 -12.93 -28.52
C ILE A 75 7.57 -12.07 -29.05
N GLN A 76 6.45 -12.69 -29.42
CA GLN A 76 5.28 -11.98 -29.94
C GLN A 76 4.60 -11.11 -28.85
N GLY A 77 4.66 -11.54 -27.59
CA GLY A 77 4.22 -10.75 -26.43
C GLY A 77 5.14 -9.57 -26.08
N GLN A 78 6.39 -9.56 -26.55
CA GLN A 78 7.37 -8.50 -26.29
C GLN A 78 7.48 -7.44 -27.40
N GLY A 79 6.77 -7.57 -28.52
CA GLY A 79 6.69 -6.52 -29.55
C GLY A 79 6.75 -7.06 -30.97
N THR A 80 6.04 -6.38 -31.87
CA THR A 80 5.93 -6.61 -33.32
C THR A 80 7.20 -7.13 -33.97
N VAL A 81 7.23 -8.45 -34.24
CA VAL A 81 8.06 -9.02 -35.30
C VAL A 81 7.16 -9.18 -36.51
N ASP A 82 7.25 -8.22 -37.42
CA ASP A 82 6.66 -8.33 -38.75
C ASP A 82 7.28 -9.54 -39.46
N PRO A 83 6.51 -10.55 -39.89
CA PRO A 83 7.02 -11.63 -40.72
C PRO A 83 7.06 -11.13 -42.17
N THR A 84 7.88 -10.13 -42.45
CA THR A 84 8.32 -9.91 -43.82
C THR A 84 9.43 -10.92 -44.10
N PRO A 85 9.39 -11.69 -45.20
CA PRO A 85 10.56 -12.43 -45.64
C PRO A 85 11.60 -11.38 -46.00
N SER A 86 12.50 -11.09 -45.05
CA SER A 86 13.64 -10.21 -45.29
C SER A 86 14.26 -10.67 -46.59
N ASP A 87 14.26 -9.75 -47.55
CA ASP A 87 14.94 -9.88 -48.82
C ASP A 87 16.23 -10.67 -48.60
N ALA A 88 16.36 -11.77 -49.34
CA ALA A 88 17.63 -12.46 -49.49
C ALA A 88 18.56 -11.49 -50.23
N VAL A 89 19.11 -10.53 -49.48
CA VAL A 89 20.20 -9.67 -49.93
C VAL A 89 21.33 -10.63 -50.31
N PRO A 90 21.81 -10.62 -51.56
CA PRO A 90 22.94 -11.44 -51.94
C PRO A 90 24.10 -11.06 -51.04
N LEU A 91 24.54 -11.99 -50.18
CA LEU A 91 25.67 -11.80 -49.26
C LEU A 91 26.83 -11.18 -50.02
N GLN A 92 27.16 -9.93 -49.67
CA GLN A 92 28.20 -9.19 -50.37
C GLN A 92 29.55 -9.82 -49.99
N GLU A 93 30.50 -9.94 -50.93
CA GLU A 93 31.83 -10.50 -50.68
C GLU A 93 32.54 -9.81 -49.48
N PHE A 94 32.22 -8.54 -49.24
CA PHE A 94 32.68 -7.76 -48.09
C PHE A 94 32.13 -8.29 -46.75
N ASP A 95 30.85 -8.67 -46.70
CA ASP A 95 30.24 -9.24 -45.50
C ASP A 95 30.80 -10.63 -45.20
N ILE A 96 31.07 -11.42 -46.24
CA ILE A 96 31.76 -12.71 -46.12
C ILE A 96 33.16 -12.49 -45.54
N LYS A 97 33.90 -11.50 -46.04
CA LYS A 97 35.24 -11.18 -45.53
C LYS A 97 35.21 -10.70 -44.08
N ASN A 98 34.26 -9.83 -43.72
CA ASN A 98 34.09 -9.38 -42.34
C ASN A 98 33.68 -10.52 -41.40
N ALA A 99 32.80 -11.43 -41.85
CA ALA A 99 32.43 -12.62 -41.09
C ALA A 99 33.64 -13.54 -40.88
N ILE A 100 34.49 -13.72 -41.90
CA ILE A 100 35.74 -14.49 -41.77
C ILE A 100 36.70 -13.84 -40.78
N ASP A 101 36.89 -12.52 -40.84
CA ASP A 101 37.80 -11.82 -39.94
C ASP A 101 37.27 -11.80 -38.50
N SER A 102 35.96 -11.64 -38.32
CA SER A 102 35.27 -11.78 -37.03
C SER A 102 35.39 -13.20 -36.48
N LEU A 103 35.20 -14.22 -37.31
CA LEU A 103 35.35 -15.62 -36.92
C LEU A 103 36.80 -15.94 -36.51
N LYS A 104 37.79 -15.42 -37.24
CA LYS A 104 39.21 -15.56 -36.87
C LYS A 104 39.52 -14.87 -35.55
N ALA A 105 38.99 -13.67 -35.32
CA ALA A 105 39.14 -12.96 -34.06
C ALA A 105 38.51 -13.75 -32.90
N SER A 106 37.31 -14.29 -33.09
CA SER A 106 36.63 -15.14 -32.10
C SER A 106 37.41 -16.44 -31.83
N THR A 107 37.92 -17.08 -32.88
CA THR A 107 38.75 -18.29 -32.75
C THR A 107 40.03 -18.00 -31.97
N ALA A 108 40.70 -16.88 -32.24
CA ALA A 108 41.90 -16.47 -31.49
C ALA A 108 41.57 -16.16 -30.01
N ALA A 109 40.41 -15.56 -29.75
CA ALA A 109 39.95 -15.32 -28.38
C ALA A 109 39.67 -16.63 -27.64
N ILE A 110 38.97 -17.58 -28.28
CA ILE A 110 38.70 -18.91 -27.72
C ILE A 110 40.00 -19.66 -27.44
N GLU A 111 40.99 -19.62 -28.35
CA GLU A 111 42.28 -20.26 -28.11
C GLU A 111 43.02 -19.65 -26.91
N LYS A 112 42.96 -18.32 -26.75
CA LYS A 112 43.50 -17.63 -25.56
C LYS A 112 42.79 -18.06 -24.27
N HIS A 113 41.46 -18.18 -24.30
CA HIS A 113 40.69 -18.67 -23.17
C HIS A 113 41.01 -20.15 -22.87
N SER A 114 41.15 -21.00 -23.88
CA SER A 114 41.54 -22.41 -23.74
C SER A 114 42.93 -22.54 -23.11
N LYS A 115 43.91 -21.76 -23.58
CA LYS A 115 45.26 -21.71 -22.98
C LYS A 115 45.22 -21.25 -21.52
N THR A 116 44.36 -20.27 -21.20
CA THR A 116 44.18 -19.80 -19.82
C THR A 116 43.56 -20.88 -18.94
N LEU A 117 42.55 -21.59 -19.43
CA LEU A 117 41.92 -22.71 -18.72
C LEU A 117 42.87 -23.89 -18.55
N GLU A 118 43.70 -24.19 -19.55
CA GLU A 118 44.74 -25.22 -19.42
C GLU A 118 45.80 -24.83 -18.38
N ALA A 119 46.23 -23.57 -18.35
CA ALA A 119 47.13 -23.07 -17.32
C ALA A 119 46.50 -23.13 -15.92
N GLN A 120 45.23 -22.74 -15.78
CA GLN A 120 44.48 -22.85 -14.54
C GLN A 120 44.29 -24.30 -14.10
N ARG A 121 43.98 -25.21 -15.04
CA ARG A 121 43.85 -26.63 -14.78
C ARG A 121 45.19 -27.24 -14.34
N GLY A 122 46.29 -26.84 -14.98
CA GLY A 122 47.64 -27.24 -14.59
C GLY A 122 47.99 -26.77 -13.17
N ALA A 123 47.67 -25.53 -12.83
CA ALA A 123 47.87 -24.99 -11.48
C ALA A 123 46.99 -25.70 -10.42
N LEU A 124 45.74 -26.02 -10.75
CA LEU A 124 44.85 -26.77 -9.86
C LEU A 124 45.30 -28.22 -9.67
N LEU A 125 45.83 -28.87 -10.71
CA LEU A 125 46.40 -30.20 -10.58
C LEU A 125 47.66 -30.19 -9.72
N ALA A 126 48.55 -29.21 -9.90
CA ALA A 126 49.71 -29.02 -9.02
C ALA A 126 49.28 -28.77 -7.56
N PHE A 127 48.27 -27.91 -7.32
CA PHE A 127 47.72 -27.68 -5.99
C PHE A 127 47.08 -28.94 -5.39
N LYS A 128 46.40 -29.75 -6.20
CA LYS A 128 45.80 -31.01 -5.75
C LYS A 128 46.88 -32.04 -5.39
N ASP A 129 47.95 -32.13 -6.17
CA ASP A 129 49.05 -33.05 -5.91
C ASP A 129 49.83 -32.64 -4.64
N ASP A 130 50.00 -31.33 -4.39
CA ASP A 130 50.56 -30.78 -3.14
C ASP A 130 49.61 -30.94 -1.93
N ALA A 131 48.31 -30.73 -2.12
CA ALA A 131 47.29 -30.92 -1.09
C ALA A 131 47.13 -32.40 -0.69
N SER A 132 47.28 -33.32 -1.64
CA SER A 132 47.25 -34.77 -1.38
C SER A 132 48.40 -35.23 -0.48
N GLN A 133 49.50 -34.49 -0.41
CA GLN A 133 50.63 -34.79 0.48
C GLN A 133 50.56 -34.10 1.84
N THR A 134 49.71 -33.08 2.03
CA THR A 134 49.77 -32.22 3.23
C THR A 134 48.45 -32.10 4.01
N GLU A 135 47.27 -32.35 3.43
CA GLU A 135 45.98 -31.83 3.93
C GLU A 135 44.93 -32.87 4.35
N GLY A 136 45.31 -34.11 4.67
CA GLY A 136 44.33 -35.17 4.96
C GLY A 136 43.45 -35.00 6.22
N ASN A 137 43.84 -34.20 7.22
CA ASN A 137 43.17 -34.20 8.54
C ASN A 137 42.95 -32.82 9.20
N SER A 138 43.70 -31.78 8.88
CA SER A 138 43.66 -30.49 9.60
C SER A 138 42.53 -29.56 9.14
N SER A 139 42.24 -29.49 7.85
CA SER A 139 41.24 -28.56 7.29
C SER A 139 39.79 -29.00 7.57
N SER A 140 39.50 -30.31 7.55
CA SER A 140 38.17 -30.84 7.90
C SER A 140 37.83 -30.61 9.38
N GLN A 141 38.80 -30.82 10.27
CA GLN A 141 38.60 -30.64 11.71
C GLN A 141 38.36 -29.17 12.08
N ASN A 142 39.06 -28.23 11.42
CA ASN A 142 38.85 -26.79 11.61
C ASN A 142 37.45 -26.35 11.14
N TYR A 143 36.96 -26.90 10.03
CA TYR A 143 35.61 -26.62 9.54
C TYR A 143 34.53 -27.12 10.50
N GLU A 144 34.67 -28.33 11.04
CA GLU A 144 33.73 -28.88 12.03
C GLU A 144 33.74 -28.10 13.35
N GLN A 145 34.92 -27.67 13.80
CA GLN A 145 35.05 -26.82 14.98
C GLN A 145 34.38 -25.46 14.79
N GLU A 146 34.61 -24.80 13.65
CA GLU A 146 34.00 -23.49 13.37
C GLU A 146 32.50 -23.61 13.15
N ARG A 147 32.04 -24.71 12.53
CA ARG A 147 30.60 -25.03 12.43
C ARG A 147 29.97 -25.22 13.81
N GLY A 148 30.62 -25.94 14.72
CA GLY A 148 30.14 -26.11 16.10
C GLY A 148 30.08 -24.78 16.87
N ARG A 149 31.09 -23.93 16.69
CA ARG A 149 31.14 -22.58 17.28
C ARG A 149 30.02 -21.67 16.75
N LEU A 150 29.78 -21.68 15.44
CA LEU A 150 28.70 -20.94 14.81
C LEU A 150 27.34 -21.44 15.27
N MET A 151 27.14 -22.76 15.41
CA MET A 151 25.90 -23.32 15.90
C MET A 151 25.60 -22.89 17.33
N PHE A 152 26.61 -22.90 18.20
CA PHE A 152 26.47 -22.40 19.58
C PHE A 152 26.13 -20.91 19.61
N ALA A 153 26.77 -20.08 18.77
CA ALA A 153 26.45 -18.66 18.69
C ALA A 153 25.03 -18.42 18.14
N VAL A 154 24.56 -19.23 17.20
CA VAL A 154 23.18 -19.17 16.70
C VAL A 154 22.18 -19.55 17.79
N ASP A 155 22.45 -20.62 18.54
CA ASP A 155 21.58 -21.05 19.65
C ASP A 155 21.53 -20.00 20.77
N ASP A 156 22.66 -19.36 21.08
CA ASP A 156 22.72 -18.28 22.09
C ASP A 156 21.91 -17.05 21.65
N VAL A 157 22.05 -16.62 20.39
CA VAL A 157 21.23 -15.54 19.82
C VAL A 157 19.75 -15.93 19.77
N LEU A 158 19.43 -17.18 19.42
CA LEU A 158 18.06 -17.67 19.40
C LEU A 158 17.45 -17.70 20.80
N HIS A 159 18.22 -18.08 21.81
CA HIS A 159 17.76 -18.06 23.19
C HIS A 159 17.57 -16.63 23.69
N SER A 160 18.53 -15.75 23.46
CA SER A 160 18.44 -14.33 23.83
C SER A 160 17.26 -13.63 23.15
N THR A 161 17.03 -13.89 21.86
CA THR A 161 15.89 -13.30 21.13
C THR A 161 14.55 -13.85 21.62
N LYS A 162 14.49 -15.14 21.97
CA LYS A 162 13.30 -15.75 22.59
C LYS A 162 12.99 -15.15 23.96
N ASP A 163 14.00 -14.90 24.77
CA ASP A 163 13.84 -14.28 26.09
C ASP A 163 13.36 -12.83 25.96
N GLN A 164 13.96 -12.05 25.05
CA GLN A 164 13.52 -10.69 24.74
C GLN A 164 12.07 -10.66 24.21
N LEU A 165 11.68 -11.62 23.37
CA LEU A 165 10.31 -11.72 22.88
C LEU A 165 9.33 -12.04 24.02
N SER A 166 9.69 -12.96 24.92
CA SER A 166 8.86 -13.28 26.08
C SER A 166 8.74 -12.11 27.05
N GLU A 167 9.79 -11.32 27.24
CA GLU A 167 9.77 -10.11 28.05
C GLU A 167 8.88 -9.04 27.42
N ALA A 168 9.02 -8.78 26.11
CA ALA A 168 8.17 -7.85 25.37
C ALA A 168 6.68 -8.25 25.40
N GLU A 169 6.38 -9.54 25.34
CA GLU A 169 5.00 -10.05 25.46
C GLU A 169 4.42 -9.80 26.87
N LYS A 170 5.22 -10.00 27.92
CA LYS A 170 4.82 -9.68 29.30
C LYS A 170 4.59 -8.18 29.49
N ASP A 171 5.44 -7.34 28.91
CA ASP A 171 5.27 -5.89 28.99
C ASP A 171 4.02 -5.42 28.21
N SER A 172 3.77 -6.00 27.03
CA SER A 172 2.56 -5.72 26.24
C SER A 172 1.27 -6.12 26.98
N THR A 173 1.24 -7.31 27.58
CA THR A 173 0.08 -7.76 28.36
C THR A 173 -0.13 -6.92 29.62
N ARG A 174 0.95 -6.48 30.28
CA ARG A 174 0.90 -5.55 31.41
C ARG A 174 0.36 -4.17 30.98
N ALA A 175 0.87 -3.61 29.90
CA ALA A 175 0.41 -2.33 29.36
C ALA A 175 -1.07 -2.38 28.96
N THR A 176 -1.50 -3.47 28.33
CA THR A 176 -2.91 -3.69 27.95
C THR A 176 -3.82 -3.76 29.19
N THR A 177 -3.36 -4.41 30.26
CA THR A 177 -4.11 -4.50 31.52
C THR A 177 -4.26 -3.13 32.18
N ILE A 178 -3.18 -2.33 32.22
CA ILE A 178 -3.20 -0.96 32.75
C ILE A 178 -4.12 -0.07 31.92
N MET A 179 -4.05 -0.16 30.60
CA MET A 179 -4.91 0.62 29.71
C MET A 179 -6.38 0.29 29.96
N LYS A 180 -6.71 -1.01 30.08
CA LYS A 180 -8.07 -1.46 30.39
C LYS A 180 -8.58 -0.89 31.72
N SER A 181 -7.74 -0.88 32.77
CA SER A 181 -8.16 -0.30 34.06
C SER A 181 -8.38 1.21 33.96
N VAL A 182 -7.47 1.95 33.33
CA VAL A 182 -7.58 3.42 33.18
C VAL A 182 -8.82 3.79 32.37
N VAL A 183 -9.09 3.09 31.26
CA VAL A 183 -10.30 3.33 30.45
C VAL A 183 -11.55 3.03 31.26
N SER A 184 -11.59 1.92 32.00
CA SER A 184 -12.76 1.61 32.84
C SER A 184 -12.99 2.63 33.96
N GLU A 185 -11.93 3.17 34.56
CA GLU A 185 -12.02 4.21 35.57
C GLU A 185 -12.53 5.53 34.99
N ARG A 186 -12.06 5.91 33.79
CA ARG A 186 -12.52 7.12 33.10
C ARG A 186 -13.97 7.03 32.69
N LEU A 187 -14.39 5.91 32.09
CA LEU A 187 -15.79 5.67 31.76
C LEU A 187 -16.68 5.72 33.01
N ALA A 188 -16.25 5.11 34.11
CA ALA A 188 -17.00 5.16 35.37
C ALA A 188 -17.08 6.59 35.96
N ALA A 189 -16.04 7.41 35.79
CA ALA A 189 -16.06 8.81 36.20
C ALA A 189 -17.01 9.64 35.33
N ASP A 190 -17.02 9.41 34.01
CA ASP A 190 -17.93 10.06 33.08
C ASP A 190 -19.39 9.70 33.40
N ASP A 191 -19.69 8.44 33.70
CA ASP A 191 -21.02 7.98 34.13
C ASP A 191 -21.49 8.72 35.40
N GLN A 192 -20.60 8.97 36.36
CA GLN A 192 -20.93 9.75 37.55
C GLN A 192 -21.25 11.22 37.21
N VAL A 193 -20.55 11.81 36.25
CA VAL A 193 -20.83 13.17 35.77
C VAL A 193 -22.18 13.21 35.07
N PHE A 194 -22.51 12.21 34.25
CA PHE A 194 -23.83 12.11 33.62
C PHE A 194 -24.95 11.96 34.66
N GLU A 195 -24.75 11.14 35.68
CA GLU A 195 -25.69 11.01 36.80
C GLU A 195 -25.87 12.33 37.57
N ALA A 196 -24.77 13.09 37.76
CA ALA A 196 -24.83 14.41 38.37
C ALA A 196 -25.58 15.44 37.50
N LEU A 197 -25.38 15.40 36.18
CA LEU A 197 -26.09 16.26 35.23
C LEU A 197 -27.59 15.94 35.18
N GLU A 198 -27.95 14.66 35.18
CA GLU A 198 -29.35 14.24 35.26
C GLU A 198 -30.03 14.79 36.52
N LYS A 199 -29.33 14.76 37.67
CA LYS A 199 -29.81 15.35 38.94
C LYS A 199 -29.93 16.88 38.90
N LEU A 200 -29.17 17.58 38.06
CA LEU A 200 -29.23 19.04 37.90
C LEU A 200 -30.26 19.50 36.89
N THR A 201 -30.61 18.65 35.92
CA THR A 201 -31.60 18.93 34.87
C THR A 201 -32.97 19.41 35.42
N PRO A 202 -33.57 18.78 36.45
CA PRO A 202 -34.86 19.27 36.98
C PRO A 202 -34.78 20.66 37.62
N LYS A 203 -33.61 21.05 38.16
CA LYS A 203 -33.42 22.39 38.77
C LYS A 203 -33.34 23.51 37.74
N VAL A 204 -32.93 23.20 36.50
CA VAL A 204 -32.83 24.19 35.41
C VAL A 204 -34.19 24.40 34.75
N SER A 205 -35.02 23.36 34.60
CA SER A 205 -36.34 23.46 33.98
C SER A 205 -37.39 24.22 34.82
N GLU A 206 -37.20 24.35 36.14
CA GLU A 206 -38.15 25.04 37.02
C GLU A 206 -37.91 26.57 37.11
N THR A 207 -36.80 27.06 36.55
CA THR A 207 -36.49 28.49 36.54
C THR A 207 -37.14 29.16 35.32
N LYS A 208 -38.35 29.71 35.51
CA LYS A 208 -39.01 30.57 34.50
C LYS A 208 -38.08 31.74 34.17
N ALA A 209 -37.41 31.66 33.02
CA ALA A 209 -36.50 32.69 32.54
C ALA A 209 -37.23 34.05 32.40
N PRO A 210 -36.58 35.18 32.75
CA PRO A 210 -37.16 36.50 32.50
C PRO A 210 -37.40 36.68 30.99
N PRO A 211 -38.43 37.45 30.57
CA PRO A 211 -38.71 37.67 29.16
C PRO A 211 -37.49 38.30 28.50
N VAL A 212 -36.89 37.57 27.55
CA VAL A 212 -35.73 38.04 26.80
C VAL A 212 -36.21 39.16 25.88
N GLU A 213 -35.96 40.40 26.30
CA GLU A 213 -36.34 41.58 25.54
C GLU A 213 -35.56 41.63 24.21
N SER A 214 -36.24 41.95 23.11
CA SER A 214 -35.64 42.09 21.76
C SER A 214 -34.38 42.98 21.74
N THR A 215 -34.34 44.00 22.60
CA THR A 215 -33.20 44.91 22.77
C THR A 215 -31.95 44.22 23.34
N THR A 216 -32.12 43.12 24.08
CA THR A 216 -31.03 42.31 24.63
C THR A 216 -30.45 41.38 23.57
N ILE A 217 -31.28 40.83 22.69
CA ILE A 217 -30.87 40.02 21.53
C ILE A 217 -30.04 40.89 20.57
N ASP A 218 -30.48 42.13 20.31
CA ASP A 218 -29.72 43.09 19.50
C ASP A 218 -28.36 43.45 20.12
N LYS A 219 -28.29 43.54 21.46
CA LYS A 219 -27.01 43.78 22.17
C LYS A 219 -26.07 42.58 22.05
N TRP A 220 -26.56 41.36 22.24
CA TRP A 220 -25.75 40.15 22.15
C TRP A 220 -25.28 39.85 20.73
N THR A 221 -26.15 40.04 19.74
CA THR A 221 -25.80 39.87 18.32
C THR A 221 -24.79 40.91 17.86
N ARG A 222 -24.90 42.16 18.32
CA ARG A 222 -23.86 43.20 18.07
C ARG A 222 -22.54 42.88 18.76
N ALA A 223 -22.56 42.39 20.01
CA ALA A 223 -21.34 41.99 20.71
C ALA A 223 -20.68 40.78 20.05
N LEU A 224 -21.46 39.80 19.58
CA LEU A 224 -20.98 38.65 18.83
C LEU A 224 -20.36 39.07 17.50
N ALA A 225 -20.98 40.01 16.79
CA ALA A 225 -20.42 40.57 15.56
C ALA A 225 -19.08 41.27 15.81
N ALA A 226 -18.98 42.10 16.85
CA ALA A 226 -17.73 42.74 17.21
C ALA A 226 -16.61 41.74 17.53
N LEU A 227 -16.91 40.65 18.25
CA LEU A 227 -15.94 39.60 18.58
C LEU A 227 -15.48 38.83 17.33
N ARG A 228 -16.40 38.47 16.43
CA ARG A 228 -16.07 37.76 15.19
C ARG A 228 -15.28 38.62 14.21
N VAL A 229 -15.59 39.92 14.14
CA VAL A 229 -14.78 40.87 13.36
C VAL A 229 -13.36 40.97 13.93
N LEU A 230 -13.22 41.02 15.25
CA LEU A 230 -11.90 41.07 15.90
C LEU A 230 -11.11 39.77 15.67
N GLU A 231 -11.76 38.61 15.75
CA GLU A 231 -11.17 37.30 15.46
C GLU A 231 -10.70 37.20 13.99
N ALA A 232 -11.56 37.57 13.04
CA ALA A 232 -11.24 37.54 11.62
C ALA A 232 -10.10 38.51 11.26
N LYS A 233 -10.12 39.75 11.80
CA LYS A 233 -9.05 40.73 11.64
C LYS A 233 -7.74 40.22 12.26
N ALA A 234 -7.78 39.63 13.45
CA ALA A 234 -6.60 39.06 14.11
C ALA A 234 -6.01 37.86 13.35
N CYS A 235 -6.85 37.02 12.75
CA CYS A 235 -6.41 35.91 11.91
C CYS A 235 -5.72 36.42 10.63
N LEU A 236 -6.29 37.42 9.96
CA LEU A 236 -5.69 38.07 8.80
C LEU A 236 -4.33 38.70 9.14
N ASP A 237 -4.25 39.42 10.26
CA ASP A 237 -3.01 40.05 10.75
C ASP A 237 -1.94 39.01 11.13
N ALA A 238 -2.34 37.88 11.71
CA ALA A 238 -1.43 36.78 12.05
C ALA A 238 -0.87 36.09 10.80
N ASN A 239 -1.71 35.86 9.79
CA ASN A 239 -1.29 35.31 8.51
C ASN A 239 -0.32 36.26 7.79
N LEU A 240 -0.63 37.56 7.75
CA LEU A 240 0.24 38.58 7.15
C LEU A 240 1.63 38.63 7.82
N LYS A 241 1.67 38.58 9.16
CA LYS A 241 2.94 38.50 9.91
C LYS A 241 3.69 37.19 9.68
N GLY A 242 2.97 36.07 9.58
CA GLY A 242 3.53 34.76 9.26
C GLY A 242 4.16 34.67 7.87
N PHE A 243 3.64 35.42 6.89
CA PHE A 243 4.25 35.58 5.57
C PHE A 243 5.50 36.46 5.61
N GLY A 244 5.49 37.54 6.39
CA GLY A 244 6.65 38.43 6.56
C GLY A 244 7.87 37.75 7.19
N ASP A 245 7.66 36.90 8.19
CA ASP A 245 8.74 36.19 8.90
C ASP A 245 9.34 35.03 8.07
N ARG A 246 8.55 34.44 7.17
CA ARG A 246 9.04 33.46 6.17
C ARG A 246 9.67 34.12 4.93
N GLY A 247 9.29 35.37 4.61
CA GLY A 247 9.82 36.13 3.48
C GLY A 247 11.11 36.92 3.77
N GLY A 248 11.53 37.04 5.03
CA GLY A 248 12.71 37.79 5.46
C GLY A 248 14.06 37.30 4.94
N GLN A 249 14.13 36.16 4.25
CA GLN A 249 15.34 35.71 3.54
C GLN A 249 15.43 36.20 2.08
N ALA A 250 14.39 36.84 1.54
CA ALA A 250 14.33 37.25 0.12
C ALA A 250 14.31 38.78 -0.11
N SER A 251 14.55 39.61 0.91
CA SER A 251 14.29 41.06 0.82
C SER A 251 15.38 41.93 0.17
N ASP A 252 16.40 41.40 -0.49
CA ASP A 252 17.45 42.25 -1.11
C ASP A 252 17.50 42.22 -2.65
N LEU A 253 16.52 41.62 -3.34
CA LEU A 253 16.54 41.47 -4.81
C LEU A 253 15.19 41.77 -5.51
N GLY A 254 14.35 42.65 -4.94
CA GLY A 254 13.05 43.01 -5.53
C GLY A 254 13.16 44.08 -6.63
N THR A 255 12.84 43.73 -7.87
CA THR A 255 12.63 44.66 -9.00
C THR A 255 11.51 45.68 -8.67
N PRO A 256 11.51 46.89 -9.25
CA PRO A 256 10.50 47.92 -8.95
C PRO A 256 9.06 47.48 -9.23
N GLU A 257 8.88 46.50 -10.10
CA GLU A 257 7.59 45.89 -10.48
C GLU A 257 6.98 45.08 -9.32
N LEU A 258 7.81 44.34 -8.56
CA LEU A 258 7.38 43.59 -7.38
C LEU A 258 6.96 44.50 -6.21
N LYS A 259 7.47 45.74 -6.18
CA LYS A 259 7.08 46.74 -5.16
C LYS A 259 5.68 47.29 -5.44
N VAL A 260 5.35 47.50 -6.71
CA VAL A 260 4.00 47.93 -7.12
C VAL A 260 2.99 46.82 -6.82
N GLU A 261 3.31 45.57 -7.17
CA GLU A 261 2.44 44.42 -6.86
C GLU A 261 2.24 44.21 -5.35
N LEU A 262 3.27 44.46 -4.53
CA LEU A 262 3.16 44.41 -3.07
C LEU A 262 2.27 45.54 -2.53
N GLU A 263 2.38 46.76 -3.07
CA GLU A 263 1.52 47.89 -2.72
C GLU A 263 0.05 47.63 -3.12
N ASP A 264 -0.19 47.06 -4.31
CA ASP A 264 -1.52 46.68 -4.77
C ASP A 264 -2.13 45.58 -3.89
N LEU A 265 -1.38 44.53 -3.55
CA LEU A 265 -1.83 43.47 -2.65
C LEU A 265 -2.10 43.99 -1.23
N GLN A 266 -1.30 44.96 -0.75
CA GLN A 266 -1.54 45.62 0.52
C GLN A 266 -2.84 46.44 0.51
N ASN A 267 -3.15 47.11 -0.61
CA ASN A 267 -4.40 47.84 -0.80
C ASN A 267 -5.62 46.90 -0.86
N GLU A 268 -5.49 45.75 -1.52
CA GLU A 268 -6.54 44.71 -1.55
C GLU A 268 -6.80 44.13 -0.16
N LEU A 269 -5.74 43.85 0.61
CA LEU A 269 -5.87 43.37 1.99
C LEU A 269 -6.52 44.40 2.93
N GLN A 270 -6.20 45.68 2.75
CA GLN A 270 -6.85 46.75 3.50
C GLN A 270 -8.33 46.86 3.14
N THR A 271 -8.67 46.71 1.86
CA THR A 271 -10.06 46.67 1.38
C THR A 271 -10.83 45.49 1.99
N LEU A 272 -10.22 44.29 2.01
CA LEU A 272 -10.79 43.10 2.63
C LEU A 272 -11.02 43.31 4.14
N ARG A 273 -10.06 43.94 4.83
CA ARG A 273 -10.14 44.23 6.26
C ARG A 273 -11.34 45.12 6.61
N ASP A 274 -11.66 46.05 5.72
CA ASP A 274 -12.78 46.98 5.88
C ASP A 274 -14.12 46.31 5.52
N GLU A 275 -14.12 45.36 4.57
CA GLU A 275 -15.33 44.60 4.16
C GLU A 275 -15.75 43.52 5.18
N ILE A 276 -14.81 42.91 5.92
CA ILE A 276 -15.07 41.88 6.94
C ILE A 276 -16.15 42.32 7.94
N GLU A 277 -16.17 43.59 8.34
CA GLU A 277 -17.13 44.10 9.31
C GLU A 277 -18.57 44.06 8.81
N SER A 278 -18.78 44.48 7.56
CA SER A 278 -20.09 44.45 6.89
C SER A 278 -20.57 43.01 6.69
N VAL A 279 -19.68 42.12 6.23
CA VAL A 279 -20.02 40.71 5.96
C VAL A 279 -20.38 39.97 7.25
N VAL A 280 -19.60 40.11 8.31
CA VAL A 280 -19.86 39.45 9.60
C VAL A 280 -21.17 39.94 10.21
N GLN A 281 -21.45 41.24 10.12
CA GLN A 281 -22.70 41.80 10.63
C GLN A 281 -23.92 41.27 9.85
N MET A 282 -23.80 41.13 8.54
CA MET A 282 -24.86 40.54 7.69
C MET A 282 -25.10 39.06 8.02
N VAL A 283 -24.03 38.27 8.15
CA VAL A 283 -24.11 36.83 8.47
C VAL A 283 -24.75 36.61 9.83
N ILE A 284 -24.29 37.32 10.87
CA ILE A 284 -24.87 37.19 12.22
C ILE A 284 -26.31 37.72 12.28
N GLY A 285 -26.61 38.77 11.50
CA GLY A 285 -27.98 39.25 11.32
C GLY A 285 -28.91 38.15 10.78
N HIS A 286 -28.52 37.51 9.69
CA HIS A 286 -29.35 36.52 9.02
C HIS A 286 -29.40 35.16 9.75
N GLU A 287 -28.25 34.66 10.22
CA GLU A 287 -28.13 33.30 10.77
C GLU A 287 -28.49 33.19 12.24
N ILE A 288 -28.34 34.28 13.01
CA ILE A 288 -28.47 34.24 14.47
C ILE A 288 -29.57 35.18 14.93
N ARG A 289 -29.51 36.46 14.54
CA ARG A 289 -30.46 37.48 15.02
C ARG A 289 -31.89 37.19 14.56
N ASP A 290 -32.11 37.01 13.26
CA ASP A 290 -33.44 36.80 12.70
C ASP A 290 -34.14 35.52 13.22
N PRO A 291 -33.48 34.34 13.32
CA PRO A 291 -34.12 33.16 13.90
C PRO A 291 -34.35 33.29 15.41
N LEU A 292 -33.45 33.95 16.17
CA LEU A 292 -33.68 34.22 17.58
C LEU A 292 -34.90 35.13 17.78
N LEU A 293 -35.01 36.19 16.99
CA LEU A 293 -36.13 37.13 17.07
C LEU A 293 -37.46 36.45 16.70
N LYS A 294 -37.47 35.61 15.65
CA LYS A 294 -38.62 34.76 15.30
C LYS A 294 -39.01 33.79 16.42
N SER A 295 -38.03 33.17 17.09
CA SER A 295 -38.29 32.23 18.19
C SER A 295 -38.89 32.91 19.42
N VAL A 296 -38.40 34.11 19.77
CA VAL A 296 -38.92 34.89 20.89
C VAL A 296 -40.33 35.40 20.61
N GLN A 297 -40.59 35.91 19.40
CA GLN A 297 -41.94 36.30 18.97
C GLN A 297 -42.91 35.11 18.94
N SER A 298 -42.46 33.93 18.51
CA SER A 298 -43.29 32.72 18.51
C SER A 298 -43.61 32.23 19.92
N LEU A 299 -42.71 32.43 20.90
CA LEU A 299 -42.98 32.14 22.31
C LEU A 299 -43.95 33.14 22.93
N GLU A 300 -43.85 34.42 22.56
CA GLU A 300 -44.69 35.49 23.09
C GLU A 300 -46.12 35.48 22.49
N GLY A 301 -46.26 35.06 21.23
CA GLY A 301 -47.55 34.85 20.55
C GLY A 301 -48.30 33.58 20.94
N HIS A 302 -47.72 32.68 21.74
CA HIS A 302 -48.33 31.43 22.20
C HIS A 302 -48.85 31.48 23.65
N SER A 303 -48.99 32.67 24.24
CA SER A 303 -49.70 32.83 25.51
C SER A 303 -51.21 32.85 25.22
N PRO A 304 -52.00 31.80 25.53
CA PRO A 304 -53.43 31.81 25.25
C PRO A 304 -54.10 32.86 26.14
N ALA A 305 -54.72 33.85 25.50
CA ALA A 305 -55.79 34.62 26.10
C ALA A 305 -56.92 33.64 26.48
N ILE A 306 -56.94 33.21 27.74
CA ILE A 306 -58.15 32.66 28.34
C ILE A 306 -59.02 33.86 28.69
N ASP A 307 -59.75 34.34 27.69
CA ASP A 307 -60.90 35.20 27.92
C ASP A 307 -61.98 34.38 28.62
N ALA A 308 -62.42 34.90 29.76
CA ALA A 308 -63.47 34.36 30.59
C ALA A 308 -64.79 34.29 29.83
N SER A 309 -65.27 33.08 29.55
CA SER A 309 -66.68 32.78 29.28
C SER A 309 -66.96 31.33 29.67
N SER A 310 -67.27 31.15 30.96
CA SER A 310 -67.72 29.93 31.60
C SER A 310 -69.24 29.98 31.79
N LEU A 311 -69.96 28.96 31.28
CA LEU A 311 -71.31 28.42 31.62
C LEU A 311 -71.77 27.70 30.32
N ASP A 312 -72.28 26.48 30.25
CA ASP A 312 -72.87 25.52 31.18
C ASP A 312 -72.77 24.10 30.57
N ASP A 313 -73.12 23.11 31.40
CA ASP A 313 -73.60 21.75 31.10
C ASP A 313 -72.68 20.55 31.42
N PRO A 314 -72.94 19.88 32.57
CA PRO A 314 -72.50 18.51 32.85
C PRO A 314 -73.69 17.54 32.71
N ASN A 315 -73.74 16.79 31.59
CA ASN A 315 -74.23 15.40 31.51
C ASN A 315 -74.66 15.05 30.07
N ARG A 316 -73.97 14.09 29.43
CA ARG A 316 -74.67 13.01 28.72
C ARG A 316 -73.76 11.79 28.42
N ALA A 317 -74.15 10.67 29.03
CA ALA A 317 -74.11 9.26 28.60
C ALA A 317 -73.02 8.82 27.60
N VAL A 318 -72.14 7.90 27.96
CA VAL A 318 -72.35 6.44 27.85
C VAL A 318 -72.83 6.04 26.46
N ASP A 319 -71.91 5.57 25.63
CA ASP A 319 -72.19 4.45 24.73
C ASP A 319 -70.95 3.57 24.61
N SER A 320 -71.17 2.31 24.97
CA SER A 320 -70.23 1.21 24.83
C SER A 320 -70.40 0.59 23.46
N ASN A 321 -69.31 0.29 22.75
CA ASN A 321 -69.33 -0.87 21.86
C ASN A 321 -67.91 -1.49 21.74
N PRO A 322 -67.73 -2.77 22.08
CA PRO A 322 -66.47 -3.47 21.98
C PRO A 322 -66.33 -4.13 20.60
N ASN A 323 -65.16 -4.06 19.99
CA ASN A 323 -64.78 -5.07 19.01
C ASN A 323 -63.29 -5.40 19.11
N PHE A 324 -63.08 -6.56 19.73
CA PHE A 324 -61.84 -7.28 19.85
C PHE A 324 -61.35 -7.75 18.48
N LYS A 325 -60.09 -7.51 18.16
CA LYS A 325 -59.33 -8.39 17.25
C LYS A 325 -57.95 -8.64 17.86
N LEU A 326 -57.82 -9.79 18.51
CA LEU A 326 -56.57 -10.35 19.03
C LEU A 326 -55.76 -10.97 17.87
N ARG A 327 -54.49 -10.56 17.74
CA ARG A 327 -53.27 -11.42 17.68
C ARG A 327 -52.06 -10.61 17.17
N PRO A 328 -50.81 -11.05 17.41
CA PRO A 328 -50.27 -11.81 18.54
C PRO A 328 -49.02 -11.11 19.15
N ALA A 329 -48.48 -11.70 20.21
CA ALA A 329 -47.31 -11.26 20.96
C ALA A 329 -46.08 -10.97 20.09
N VAL A 330 -45.46 -9.82 20.33
CA VAL A 330 -44.06 -9.52 19.97
C VAL A 330 -43.32 -9.15 21.24
N GLU A 331 -42.09 -9.62 21.28
CA GLU A 331 -41.16 -9.76 22.38
C GLU A 331 -40.96 -8.48 23.21
N VAL A 332 -40.77 -8.72 24.50
CA VAL A 332 -40.28 -7.76 25.49
C VAL A 332 -38.88 -7.30 25.06
N SER A 333 -38.79 -6.13 24.44
CA SER A 333 -37.53 -5.43 24.22
C SER A 333 -37.14 -4.68 25.50
N GLY A 334 -35.92 -4.93 25.97
CA GLY A 334 -35.40 -4.44 27.25
C GLY A 334 -35.21 -2.91 27.35
N PRO A 335 -34.76 -2.43 28.53
CA PRO A 335 -34.72 -1.00 28.88
C PRO A 335 -33.79 -0.14 28.00
N ALA A 336 -32.95 -0.75 27.15
CA ALA A 336 -32.09 -0.03 26.22
C ALA A 336 -32.85 0.71 25.10
N THR A 337 -34.07 0.28 24.75
CA THR A 337 -34.80 0.85 23.61
C THR A 337 -35.50 2.18 23.94
N TYR A 338 -35.76 2.46 25.22
CA TYR A 338 -36.38 3.72 25.64
C TYR A 338 -35.39 4.90 25.68
N ALA A 339 -34.12 4.66 26.02
CA ALA A 339 -33.09 5.71 26.04
C ALA A 339 -32.81 6.26 24.62
N THR A 340 -32.77 5.38 23.62
CA THR A 340 -32.50 5.77 22.23
C THR A 340 -33.67 6.51 21.57
N GLN A 341 -34.90 6.26 22.04
CA GLN A 341 -36.10 6.91 21.49
C GLN A 341 -36.37 8.29 22.13
N ALA A 342 -35.90 8.52 23.36
CA ALA A 342 -35.98 9.83 24.03
C ALA A 342 -34.96 10.84 23.48
N GLN A 343 -33.75 10.39 23.09
CA GLN A 343 -32.70 11.28 22.55
C GLN A 343 -33.02 11.87 21.17
N ARG A 344 -33.90 11.23 20.36
CA ARG A 344 -34.28 11.76 19.03
C ARG A 344 -35.27 12.93 19.06
N ARG A 345 -35.79 13.32 20.24
CA ARG A 345 -36.75 14.44 20.36
C ARG A 345 -36.14 15.79 20.76
N PHE A 346 -34.84 15.85 21.03
CA PHE A 346 -34.14 17.11 21.30
C PHE A 346 -33.08 17.37 20.21
N CYS A 347 -33.34 18.39 19.39
CA CYS A 347 -32.44 19.10 18.46
C CYS A 347 -31.32 18.29 17.75
N PRO A 348 -31.53 17.85 16.50
CA PRO A 348 -30.53 17.07 15.75
C PRO A 348 -29.30 17.88 15.25
N SER A 349 -29.33 19.21 15.22
CA SER A 349 -28.28 20.00 14.56
C SER A 349 -27.00 20.24 15.39
N LEU A 350 -27.08 20.12 16.72
CA LEU A 350 -25.92 20.41 17.60
C LEU A 350 -25.14 19.15 17.97
N THR A 351 -25.82 18.00 18.05
CA THR A 351 -25.18 16.71 18.36
C THR A 351 -24.37 16.16 17.19
N ASP A 352 -24.78 16.45 15.95
CA ASP A 352 -24.06 15.98 14.77
C ASP A 352 -22.73 16.73 14.58
N SER A 353 -22.66 18.03 14.90
CA SER A 353 -21.41 18.80 14.81
C SER A 353 -20.42 18.48 15.95
N VAL A 354 -20.91 18.19 17.15
CA VAL A 354 -20.03 17.81 18.27
C VAL A 354 -19.55 16.37 18.10
N ASN A 355 -20.40 15.46 17.61
CA ASN A 355 -19.98 14.10 17.30
C ASN A 355 -19.00 14.05 16.13
N THR A 356 -19.16 14.85 15.07
CA THR A 356 -18.16 14.89 13.99
C THR A 356 -16.82 15.45 14.44
N ASN A 357 -16.80 16.45 15.33
CA ASN A 357 -15.56 16.99 15.89
C ASN A 357 -14.86 16.02 16.85
N ILE A 358 -15.61 15.26 17.66
CA ILE A 358 -15.03 14.25 18.54
C ILE A 358 -14.49 13.08 17.72
N ILE A 359 -15.24 12.61 16.72
CA ILE A 359 -14.81 11.53 15.82
C ILE A 359 -13.59 11.96 15.01
N SER A 360 -13.57 13.18 14.45
CA SER A 360 -12.42 13.68 13.69
C SER A 360 -11.17 13.88 14.57
N HIS A 361 -11.34 14.31 15.82
CA HIS A 361 -10.23 14.41 16.76
C HIS A 361 -9.70 13.03 17.16
N LEU A 362 -10.58 12.04 17.34
CA LEU A 362 -10.20 10.65 17.64
C LEU A 362 -9.47 10.00 16.45
N ASP A 363 -9.94 10.24 15.22
CA ASP A 363 -9.29 9.78 14.00
C ASP A 363 -7.94 10.46 13.80
N ALA A 364 -7.83 11.77 14.07
CA ALA A 364 -6.58 12.51 13.99
C ALA A 364 -5.55 12.03 15.03
N THR A 365 -5.97 11.80 16.28
CA THR A 365 -5.08 11.25 17.32
C THR A 365 -4.68 9.81 17.04
N THR A 366 -5.56 9.00 16.45
CA THR A 366 -5.23 7.63 16.02
C THR A 366 -4.26 7.63 14.83
N ALA A 367 -4.45 8.54 13.87
CA ALA A 367 -3.52 8.74 12.75
C ALA A 367 -2.14 9.22 13.23
N GLU A 368 -2.10 10.14 14.20
CA GLU A 368 -0.85 10.62 14.79
C GLU A 368 -0.13 9.52 15.58
N ALA A 369 -0.86 8.75 16.39
CA ALA A 369 -0.29 7.63 17.15
C ALA A 369 0.27 6.54 16.22
N THR A 370 -0.43 6.20 15.13
CA THR A 370 0.05 5.23 14.15
C THR A 370 1.24 5.76 13.34
N SER A 371 1.29 7.06 13.04
CA SER A 371 2.47 7.69 12.42
C SER A 371 3.69 7.61 13.35
N ARG A 372 3.54 7.99 14.63
CA ARG A 372 4.63 7.93 15.61
C ARG A 372 5.15 6.51 15.81
N LEU A 373 4.25 5.51 15.84
CA LEU A 373 4.65 4.11 15.97
C LEU A 373 5.42 3.63 14.72
N ARG A 374 4.98 4.05 13.53
CA ARG A 374 5.67 3.76 12.27
C ARG A 374 7.06 4.39 12.24
N ASP A 375 7.17 5.67 12.63
CA ASP A 375 8.44 6.39 12.67
C ASP A 375 9.41 5.77 13.69
N GLN A 376 8.91 5.33 14.85
CA GLN A 376 9.70 4.57 15.83
C GLN A 376 10.18 3.22 15.27
N HIS A 377 9.32 2.49 14.56
CA HIS A 377 9.71 1.24 13.91
C HIS A 377 10.76 1.44 12.83
N VAL A 378 10.60 2.46 11.98
CA VAL A 378 11.57 2.81 10.94
C VAL A 378 12.92 3.17 11.57
N ALA A 379 12.92 4.03 12.59
CA ALA A 379 14.15 4.41 13.30
C ALA A 379 14.84 3.21 13.97
N ALA A 380 14.08 2.28 14.55
CA ALA A 380 14.64 1.05 15.12
C ALA A 380 15.25 0.13 14.04
N VAL A 381 14.57 -0.04 12.90
CA VAL A 381 15.08 -0.82 11.77
C VAL A 381 16.37 -0.20 11.22
N ASP A 382 16.39 1.12 11.01
CA ASP A 382 17.58 1.83 10.52
C ASP A 382 18.77 1.69 11.48
N ALA A 383 18.53 1.80 12.78
CA ALA A 383 19.57 1.59 13.79
C ALA A 383 20.13 0.15 13.75
N THR A 384 19.27 -0.86 13.56
CA THR A 384 19.73 -2.25 13.42
C THR A 384 20.51 -2.49 12.14
N LEU A 385 20.09 -1.89 11.01
CA LEU A 385 20.81 -1.96 9.73
C LEU A 385 22.19 -1.30 9.82
N GLU A 386 22.29 -0.15 10.50
CA GLU A 386 23.57 0.53 10.68
C GLU A 386 24.53 -0.30 11.55
N SER A 387 24.02 -0.94 12.62
CA SER A 387 24.81 -1.85 13.47
C SER A 387 25.30 -3.08 12.68
N LEU A 388 24.43 -3.68 11.86
CA LEU A 388 24.79 -4.80 11.00
C LEU A 388 25.84 -4.42 9.95
N SER A 389 25.70 -3.24 9.32
CA SER A 389 26.65 -2.72 8.36
C SER A 389 28.03 -2.49 8.99
N LYS A 390 28.09 -1.91 10.19
CA LYS A 390 29.34 -1.74 10.95
C LYS A 390 29.99 -3.08 11.29
N SER A 391 29.21 -4.03 11.79
CA SER A 391 29.69 -5.38 12.13
C SER A 391 30.22 -6.14 10.89
N LEU A 392 29.51 -6.04 9.77
CA LEU A 392 29.92 -6.67 8.51
C LEU A 392 31.21 -6.05 7.96
N GLY A 393 31.33 -4.72 8.01
CA GLY A 393 32.54 -4.01 7.61
C GLY A 393 33.74 -4.35 8.50
N GLU A 394 33.53 -4.55 9.80
CA GLU A 394 34.57 -4.99 10.73
C GLU A 394 35.02 -6.42 10.44
N LYS A 395 34.08 -7.35 10.22
CA LYS A 395 34.42 -8.73 9.80
C LYS A 395 35.15 -8.78 8.46
N GLN A 396 34.77 -7.96 7.48
CA GLN A 396 35.50 -7.87 6.21
C GLN A 396 36.94 -7.39 6.42
N ARG A 397 37.18 -6.42 7.30
CA ARG A 397 38.55 -5.97 7.63
C ARG A 397 39.36 -7.06 8.31
N GLU A 398 38.77 -7.83 9.23
CA GLU A 398 39.47 -8.96 9.84
C GLU A 398 39.81 -10.04 8.82
N PHE A 399 38.89 -10.37 7.92
CA PHE A 399 39.13 -11.33 6.85
C PHE A 399 40.29 -10.90 5.93
N MET A 400 40.35 -9.62 5.55
CA MET A 400 41.46 -9.07 4.76
C MET A 400 42.80 -9.20 5.51
N LYS A 401 42.83 -8.90 6.82
CA LYS A 401 44.06 -9.06 7.64
C LYS A 401 44.54 -10.52 7.69
N VAL A 402 43.63 -11.48 7.84
CA VAL A 402 43.98 -12.91 7.86
C VAL A 402 44.51 -13.35 6.48
N THR A 403 43.90 -12.86 5.41
CA THR A 403 44.33 -13.16 4.03
C THR A 403 45.73 -12.61 3.75
N ASP A 404 46.02 -11.38 4.19
CA ASP A 404 47.35 -10.78 4.06
C ASP A 404 48.41 -11.54 4.88
N GLN A 405 48.09 -11.97 6.10
CA GLN A 405 48.99 -12.78 6.92
C GLN A 405 49.33 -14.13 6.28
N LEU A 406 48.34 -14.80 5.67
CA LEU A 406 48.55 -16.04 4.93
C LEU A 406 49.43 -15.83 3.69
N PHE A 407 49.24 -14.71 2.97
CA PHE A 407 50.07 -14.38 1.81
C PHE A 407 51.53 -14.13 2.19
N VAL A 408 51.78 -13.42 3.29
CA VAL A 408 53.13 -13.17 3.82
C VAL A 408 53.80 -14.48 4.28
N HIS A 409 53.05 -15.36 4.96
CA HIS A 409 53.58 -16.66 5.37
C HIS A 409 53.91 -17.58 4.18
N SER A 410 53.07 -17.59 3.14
CA SER A 410 53.32 -18.34 1.90
C SER A 410 54.60 -17.86 1.19
N LYS A 411 54.78 -16.53 1.08
CA LYS A 411 55.97 -15.94 0.45
C LYS A 411 57.27 -16.21 1.24
N GLY A 412 57.21 -16.13 2.58
CA GLY A 412 58.35 -16.45 3.45
C GLY A 412 58.74 -17.93 3.48
N SER A 413 57.79 -18.83 3.21
CA SER A 413 58.07 -20.27 3.11
C SER A 413 58.72 -20.66 1.77
N SER A 414 58.42 -19.91 0.70
CA SER A 414 59.04 -20.08 -0.63
C SER A 414 60.51 -19.64 -0.65
N GLU A 415 60.87 -18.53 -0.01
CA GLU A 415 62.26 -18.05 0.05
C GLU A 415 63.19 -18.95 0.87
N LYS A 416 62.67 -19.63 1.90
CA LYS A 416 63.48 -20.59 2.69
C LYS A 416 63.72 -21.92 1.98
N SER A 417 62.91 -22.28 0.98
CA SER A 417 63.10 -23.51 0.20
C SER A 417 64.07 -23.34 -0.99
N GLY A 418 64.43 -22.10 -1.35
CA GLY A 418 65.36 -21.80 -2.46
C GLY A 418 66.82 -21.59 -2.06
N ALA A 419 67.16 -21.69 -0.77
CA ALA A 419 68.50 -21.40 -0.22
C ALA A 419 69.22 -22.64 0.35
N LEU A 420 68.78 -23.85 0.02
CA LEU A 420 69.40 -25.12 0.41
C LEU A 420 69.95 -25.87 -0.81
#